data_AF-A0A432R228-F1
#
_entry.id   AF-A0A432R228-F1
#
_cell.length_a   1.000
_cell.length_b   1.000
_cell.length_c   1.000
_cell.angle_alpha   90.00
_cell.angle_beta   90.00
_cell.angle_gamma   90.00
#
_symmetry.space_group_name_H-M   'P 1'
#
loop_
_entity.id
_entity.type
_entity.pdbx_description
1 polymer ?
#
loop_
_entity_poly.entity_id
_entity_poly.type
_entity_poly.pdbx_seq_one_letter_code
_entity_poly.pdbx_strand_id
1 'polypeptide(L)'
;MAKSFNDGLAKGLGLGATIVGFMMMSMFSLLPLGIFSSVLNLKDYMGLKLSLAVLFSLLTFSFYVRYVRSLKLPPIVWGFGTMISLIMSGVLFFVTVDVVLKILGLE
;
A
#
# COMPACT_ATOMS: atom_id res chain seq x y z
N MET A 1 1.85 -23.38 -35.06
CA MET A 1 1.19 -22.06 -34.97
C MET A 1 0.35 -21.88 -33.69
N ALA A 2 -0.31 -22.94 -33.17
CA ALA A 2 -1.13 -22.86 -31.95
C ALA A 2 -0.39 -22.51 -30.63
N LYS A 3 0.89 -22.90 -30.48
CA LYS A 3 1.69 -22.63 -29.28
C LYS A 3 1.97 -21.13 -29.07
N SER A 4 2.28 -20.42 -30.15
CA SER A 4 2.56 -18.97 -30.14
C SER A 4 1.32 -18.12 -29.78
N PHE A 5 0.14 -18.51 -30.28
CA PHE A 5 -1.10 -17.81 -29.96
C PHE A 5 -1.51 -18.01 -28.50
N ASN A 6 -1.33 -19.23 -27.97
CA ASN A 6 -1.63 -19.55 -26.57
C ASN A 6 -0.67 -18.86 -25.59
N ASP A 7 0.63 -18.75 -25.95
CA ASP A 7 1.62 -18.03 -25.14
C ASP A 7 1.35 -16.51 -25.12
N GLY A 8 0.91 -15.93 -26.24
CA GLY A 8 0.53 -14.52 -26.32
C GLY A 8 -0.73 -14.18 -25.53
N LEU A 9 -1.75 -15.05 -25.59
CA LEU A 9 -2.97 -14.94 -24.77
C LEU A 9 -2.69 -15.12 -23.28
N ALA A 10 -1.85 -16.10 -22.90
CA ALA A 10 -1.45 -16.31 -21.51
C ALA A 10 -0.63 -15.11 -20.95
N LYS A 11 0.27 -14.53 -21.75
CA LYS A 11 0.98 -13.30 -21.39
C LYS A 11 0.05 -12.10 -21.28
N GLY A 12 -0.90 -11.95 -22.20
CA GLY A 12 -1.91 -10.89 -22.20
C GLY A 12 -2.86 -10.97 -21.01
N LEU A 13 -3.33 -12.17 -20.68
CA LEU A 13 -4.13 -12.46 -19.48
C LEU A 13 -3.33 -12.21 -18.19
N GLY A 14 -2.05 -12.58 -18.16
CA GLY A 14 -1.16 -12.30 -17.02
C GLY A 14 -0.92 -10.81 -16.80
N LEU A 15 -0.72 -10.04 -17.87
CA LEU A 15 -0.58 -8.57 -17.81
C LEU A 15 -1.88 -7.90 -17.38
N GLY A 16 -3.02 -8.34 -17.94
CA GLY A 16 -4.35 -7.85 -17.55
C GLY A 16 -4.64 -8.09 -16.08
N ALA A 17 -4.39 -9.30 -15.58
CA ALA A 17 -4.57 -9.64 -14.16
C ALA A 17 -3.65 -8.82 -13.24
N THR A 18 -2.42 -8.51 -13.68
CA THR A 18 -1.48 -7.68 -12.92
C THR A 18 -1.96 -6.23 -12.82
N ILE A 19 -2.49 -5.66 -13.91
CA ILE A 19 -3.06 -4.31 -13.94
C ILE A 19 -4.29 -4.23 -13.05
N VAL A 20 -5.21 -5.20 -13.15
CA VAL A 20 -6.41 -5.25 -12.31
C VAL A 20 -6.02 -5.40 -10.84
N GLY A 21 -5.04 -6.26 -10.52
CA GLY A 21 -4.51 -6.39 -9.16
C GLY A 21 -3.91 -5.08 -8.63
N PHE A 22 -3.18 -4.35 -9.46
CA PHE A 22 -2.65 -3.03 -9.11
C PHE A 22 -3.77 -2.01 -8.83
N MET A 23 -4.80 -1.97 -9.67
CA MET A 23 -5.96 -1.09 -9.47
C MET A 23 -6.73 -1.44 -8.19
N MET A 24 -6.97 -2.72 -7.93
CA MET A 24 -7.61 -3.14 -6.69
C MET A 24 -6.78 -2.75 -5.47
N MET A 25 -5.46 -2.92 -5.52
CA MET A 25 -4.58 -2.55 -4.40
C MET A 25 -4.53 -1.05 -4.16
N SER A 26 -4.45 -0.24 -5.21
CA SER A 26 -4.49 1.21 -5.04
C SER A 26 -5.81 1.64 -4.41
N MET A 27 -6.95 1.11 -4.88
CA MET A 27 -8.27 1.37 -4.30
C MET A 27 -8.36 0.95 -2.83
N PHE A 28 -7.92 -0.27 -2.48
CA PHE A 28 -7.95 -0.76 -1.10
C PHE A 28 -6.99 -0.01 -0.17
N SER A 29 -5.80 0.35 -0.65
CA SER A 29 -4.80 1.07 0.14
C SER A 29 -5.21 2.50 0.47
N LEU A 30 -6.02 3.13 -0.39
CA LEU A 30 -6.53 4.49 -0.20
C LEU A 30 -7.88 4.51 0.52
N LEU A 31 -8.56 3.37 0.62
CA LEU A 31 -9.85 3.20 1.28
C LEU A 31 -9.90 3.82 2.70
N PRO A 32 -8.85 3.68 3.55
CA PRO A 32 -8.83 4.34 4.85
C PRO A 32 -8.92 5.87 4.75
N LEU A 33 -8.29 6.50 3.76
CA LEU A 33 -8.39 7.96 3.57
C LEU A 33 -9.83 8.38 3.28
N GLY A 34 -10.57 7.57 2.52
CA GLY A 34 -11.99 7.80 2.23
C GLY A 34 -12.87 7.67 3.47
N ILE A 35 -12.72 6.57 4.22
CA ILE A 35 -13.49 6.30 5.45
C ILE A 35 -13.26 7.40 6.50
N PHE A 36 -12.01 7.79 6.71
CA PHE A 36 -11.64 8.76 7.72
C PHE A 36 -11.61 10.20 7.19
N SER A 37 -12.07 10.46 5.96
CA SER A 37 -12.01 11.78 5.32
C SER A 37 -12.65 12.90 6.14
N SER A 38 -13.75 12.63 6.84
CA SER A 38 -14.43 13.58 7.73
C SER A 38 -13.67 13.85 9.04
N VAL A 39 -12.79 12.93 9.42
CA VAL A 39 -11.96 13.00 10.63
C VAL A 39 -10.58 13.55 10.29
N LEU A 40 -10.09 13.47 9.05
CA LEU A 40 -8.74 13.92 8.71
C LEU A 40 -8.61 15.45 8.77
N ASN A 41 -7.70 15.95 9.60
CA ASN A 41 -7.31 17.36 9.59
C ASN A 41 -6.05 17.55 8.74
N LEU A 42 -6.22 18.08 7.53
CA LEU A 42 -5.14 18.32 6.58
C LEU A 42 -4.45 19.68 6.77
N LYS A 43 -4.89 20.52 7.72
CA LYS A 43 -4.27 21.83 7.97
C LYS A 43 -3.19 21.76 9.04
N ASP A 44 -3.51 21.11 10.15
CA ASP A 44 -2.64 21.07 11.31
C ASP A 44 -1.68 19.87 11.21
N TYR A 45 -0.43 20.10 11.64
CA TYR A 45 0.64 19.10 11.74
C TYR A 45 0.86 18.19 10.50
N MET A 46 0.44 18.59 9.30
CA MET A 46 0.47 17.74 8.10
C MET A 46 1.89 17.26 7.76
N GLY A 47 2.90 18.11 7.92
CA GLY A 47 4.31 17.71 7.72
C GLY A 47 4.79 16.65 8.73
N LEU A 48 4.33 16.74 9.98
CA LEU A 48 4.66 15.76 11.02
C LEU A 48 3.95 14.43 10.76
N LYS A 49 2.64 14.46 10.48
CA LYS A 49 1.85 13.27 10.13
C LYS A 49 2.44 12.55 8.91
N LEU A 50 2.81 13.29 7.87
CA LEU A 50 3.35 12.73 6.63
C LEU A 50 4.77 12.17 6.82
N SER A 51 5.65 12.88 7.53
CA SER A 51 7.01 12.39 7.80
C SER A 51 7.01 11.12 8.66
N LEU A 52 6.18 11.08 9.70
CA LEU A 52 5.96 9.90 10.54
C LEU A 52 5.39 8.72 9.73
N ALA A 53 4.40 8.98 8.88
CA ALA A 53 3.82 7.97 7.99
C ALA A 53 4.84 7.40 7.00
N VAL A 54 5.70 8.24 6.41
CA VAL A 54 6.76 7.81 5.49
C VAL A 54 7.83 6.98 6.22
N LEU A 55 8.25 7.40 7.42
CA LEU A 55 9.20 6.62 8.21
C LEU A 55 8.64 5.24 8.58
N PHE A 56 7.37 5.21 9.01
CA PHE A 56 6.70 3.97 9.37
C PHE A 56 6.52 3.05 8.17
N SER A 57 6.15 3.59 7.00
CA SER A 57 6.00 2.78 5.79
C SER A 57 7.32 2.21 5.29
N LEU A 58 8.42 2.97 5.37
CA LEU A 58 9.76 2.48 5.04
C LEU A 58 10.25 1.38 5.99
N LEU A 59 9.95 1.51 7.29
CA LEU A 59 10.23 0.45 8.27
C LEU A 59 9.44 -0.82 7.94
N THR A 60 8.14 -0.69 7.73
CA THR A 60 7.23 -1.80 7.38
C THR A 60 7.69 -2.49 6.09
N PHE A 61 8.06 -1.71 5.08
CA PHE A 61 8.66 -2.20 3.84
C PHE A 61 9.93 -3.01 4.09
N SER A 62 10.85 -2.50 4.92
CA SER A 62 12.11 -3.19 5.22
C SER A 62 11.86 -4.54 5.90
N PHE A 63 10.92 -4.59 6.85
CA PHE A 63 10.49 -5.85 7.48
C PHE A 63 9.84 -6.80 6.48
N TYR A 64 8.96 -6.30 5.63
CA TYR A 64 8.30 -7.11 4.59
C TYR A 64 9.32 -7.71 3.62
N VAL A 65 10.24 -6.91 3.08
CA VAL A 65 11.26 -7.41 2.14
C VAL A 65 12.12 -8.50 2.79
N ARG A 66 12.49 -8.34 4.06
CA ARG A 66 13.23 -9.39 4.81
C ARG A 66 12.40 -10.66 4.98
N TYR A 67 11.13 -10.53 5.36
CA TYR A 67 10.20 -11.65 5.54
C TYR A 67 10.03 -12.45 4.25
N VAL A 68 9.82 -11.77 3.13
CA VAL A 68 9.53 -12.41 1.85
C VAL A 68 10.78 -13.06 1.25
N ARG A 69 11.96 -12.49 1.51
CA ARG A 69 13.25 -13.14 1.22
C ARG A 69 13.44 -14.44 2.01
N SER A 70 13.09 -14.43 3.30
CA SER A 70 13.23 -15.61 4.18
C SER A 70 12.34 -16.77 3.72
N LEU A 71 11.10 -16.47 3.31
CA LEU A 71 10.11 -17.48 2.90
C LEU A 71 10.18 -17.87 1.43
N LYS A 72 11.06 -17.26 0.62
CA LYS A 72 11.21 -17.52 -0.83
C LYS A 72 9.87 -17.46 -1.59
N LEU A 73 9.02 -16.49 -1.24
CA LEU A 73 7.70 -16.36 -1.86
C LEU A 73 7.78 -15.97 -3.35
N PRO A 74 6.75 -16.28 -4.15
CA PRO A 74 6.73 -15.96 -5.58
C PRO A 74 6.91 -14.46 -5.88
N PRO A 75 7.51 -14.09 -7.02
CA PRO A 75 7.77 -12.69 -7.39
C PRO A 75 6.52 -11.79 -7.43
N ILE A 76 5.37 -12.37 -7.75
CA ILE A 76 4.07 -11.69 -7.73
C ILE A 76 3.71 -11.24 -6.31
N VAL A 77 3.90 -12.11 -5.32
CA VAL A 77 3.63 -11.80 -3.90
C VAL A 77 4.62 -10.76 -3.39
N TRP A 78 5.87 -10.81 -3.85
CA TRP A 78 6.85 -9.74 -3.63
C TRP A 78 6.27 -8.39 -4.05
N GLY A 79 6.02 -8.18 -5.34
CA GLY A 79 5.58 -6.87 -5.86
C GLY A 79 4.33 -6.35 -5.16
N PHE A 80 3.35 -7.23 -4.98
CA PHE A 80 2.08 -6.88 -4.36
C PHE A 80 2.19 -6.54 -2.88
N GLY A 81 2.75 -7.42 -2.06
CA GLY A 81 2.84 -7.09 -0.64
C GLY A 81 3.82 -5.96 -0.36
N THR A 82 4.77 -5.69 -1.27
CA THR A 82 5.67 -4.54 -1.14
C THR A 82 4.89 -3.24 -1.28
N MET A 83 4.00 -3.14 -2.28
CA MET A 83 3.10 -2.00 -2.44
C MET A 83 2.17 -1.81 -1.24
N ILE A 84 1.55 -2.88 -0.76
CA ILE A 84 0.67 -2.82 0.42
C ILE A 84 1.47 -2.36 1.64
N SER A 85 2.67 -2.92 1.85
CA SER A 85 3.54 -2.58 2.98
C SER A 85 4.06 -1.14 2.94
N LEU A 86 4.06 -0.47 1.79
CA LEU A 86 4.44 0.94 1.65
C LEU A 86 3.23 1.87 1.74
N ILE A 87 2.23 1.64 0.90
CA ILE A 87 1.13 2.59 0.71
C ILE A 87 0.13 2.44 1.85
N MET A 88 -0.36 1.22 2.09
CA MET A 88 -1.45 1.00 3.05
C MET A 88 -0.98 1.20 4.50
N SER A 89 0.24 0.77 4.83
CA SER A 89 0.81 1.01 6.16
C SER A 89 1.01 2.50 6.43
N GLY A 90 1.52 3.26 5.46
CA GLY A 90 1.74 4.70 5.58
C GLY A 90 0.42 5.45 5.73
N VAL A 91 -0.57 5.11 4.89
CA VAL A 91 -1.92 5.69 4.97
C VAL A 91 -2.58 5.39 6.32
N LEU A 92 -2.56 4.14 6.79
CA LEU A 92 -3.14 3.77 8.08
C LEU A 92 -2.44 4.48 9.24
N PHE A 93 -1.11 4.58 9.19
CA PHE A 93 -0.35 5.27 10.22
C PHE A 93 -0.64 6.77 10.22
N PHE A 94 -0.75 7.40 9.04
CA PHE A 94 -1.16 8.80 8.92
C PHE A 94 -2.50 9.06 9.61
N VAL A 95 -3.51 8.24 9.31
CA VAL A 95 -4.83 8.31 9.95
C VAL A 95 -4.71 8.08 11.45
N THR A 96 -3.89 7.13 11.90
CA THR A 96 -3.70 6.83 13.32
C THR A 96 -3.10 8.03 14.05
N VAL A 97 -2.08 8.66 13.50
CA VAL A 97 -1.45 9.85 14.09
C VAL A 97 -2.46 11.01 14.17
N ASP A 98 -3.27 11.21 13.14
CA ASP A 98 -4.33 12.22 13.12
C ASP A 98 -5.35 12.00 14.25
N VAL A 99 -5.84 10.76 14.40
CA VAL A 99 -6.75 10.38 15.49
C VAL A 99 -6.11 10.57 16.87
N VAL A 100 -4.83 10.23 17.03
CA VAL A 100 -4.10 10.42 18.30
C VAL A 100 -3.96 11.90 18.64
N LEU A 101 -3.61 12.76 17.67
CA LEU A 101 -3.49 14.20 17.89
C LEU A 101 -4.81 14.83 18.34
N LYS A 102 -5.93 14.36 17.78
CA LYS A 102 -7.28 14.76 18.19
C LYS A 102 -7.64 14.34 19.60
N ILE A 103 -7.29 13.10 19.98
CA ILE A 103 -7.52 12.61 21.36
C ILE A 103 -6.70 13.43 22.36
N LEU A 104 -5.51 13.88 21.98
CA LEU A 104 -4.64 14.72 22.80
C LEU A 104 -5.07 16.20 22.84
N GLY A 105 -6.09 16.60 22.07
CA GLY A 105 -6.58 17.98 22.00
C GLY A 105 -5.58 18.97 21.38
N LEU A 106 -4.56 18.44 20.67
CA LEU A 106 -3.61 19.24 19.91
C LEU A 106 -4.19 19.64 18.54
N GLU A 107 -5.32 19.02 18.16
CA GLU A 107 -6.18 19.26 16.99
C GLU A 107 -7.65 18.93 17.29
#